data_AF-A0A7C7HFV4-F1
#
_entry.id   AF-A0A7C7HFV4-F1
#
_cell.length_a   1.000
_cell.length_b   1.000
_cell.length_c   1.000
_cell.angle_alpha   90.00
_cell.angle_beta   90.00
_cell.angle_gamma   90.00
#
_symmetry.space_group_name_H-M   'P 1'
#
loop_
_entity.id
_entity.type
_entity.pdbx_description
1 polymer ?
#
loop_
_entity_poly.entity_id
_entity_poly.type
_entity_poly.pdbx_seq_one_letter_code
_entity_poly.pdbx_strand_id
1 'polypeptide(L)'
;MSRIAVTFRMHCSKDPSLLKWVLVTESGDISVKPVGQLQYFKSKVDDKLYPYAVCATDTSDDPKPLIVEISPGAWGNLSAAVARTETLINMAQEHGSACVALRPTGRGNGSVYQNYGEIDVLEAIEHITTIYAIDHNRITVTGASMGGAATWYLISHYPDLFAGAVPFCGYCDHQLWEKPGGLTFHMHQWEEASWKSRSAAFTVENLRHTPVWIVHGEWDRAVGGGVPVEHSRQMAKKLATLGYTHKYTEVPETGHGCQTLEIWKQTTAWLLEQRKERYPKQVSLATYSLRHNQSYWVTIDQLEVYGQRGLVEAKLADSVLQVQTENVRTLSIGPIDHQHLIDLSLDGHIIESVDLQKQEQFQRDQRGDWTIGPFNLFGQKRPQNTGPISDLFYDGLLLVPGTIGTKEEKFFNTWVADNAATYFRTRNGGVHRGGIMGENEVEIPVVPDTELNDTHLQEKNLLLYGTYASNAVLAAWEGKLPLTFSNQAIHIGGKSYTGDRVAILAVFPHPDHPHRYVAIHGGVSPDAVTWGSHLDMQLLPDYIVYCGGETLDWGFWSNEWDF
;
A
#
# COMPACT_ATOMS: atom_id res chain seq x y z
N MET A 1 -22.55 21.58 5.15
CA MET A 1 -21.44 21.29 4.21
C MET A 1 -20.36 20.59 5.02
N SER A 2 -20.47 19.27 5.10
CA SER A 2 -19.87 18.40 6.12
C SER A 2 -18.59 17.72 5.60
N ARG A 3 -17.53 17.84 6.40
CA ARG A 3 -16.14 17.40 6.16
C ARG A 3 -15.97 15.91 6.48
N ILE A 4 -15.25 15.18 5.64
CA ILE A 4 -14.76 13.82 5.92
C ILE A 4 -13.41 13.98 6.62
N ALA A 5 -13.43 13.96 7.94
CA ALA A 5 -12.29 13.51 8.74
C ALA A 5 -12.53 12.01 8.98
N VAL A 6 -11.50 11.17 8.85
CA VAL A 6 -11.60 9.77 9.31
C VAL A 6 -11.55 9.80 10.84
N THR A 7 -12.66 10.19 11.43
CA THR A 7 -13.02 9.91 12.82
C THR A 7 -14.09 8.84 12.73
N PHE A 8 -13.78 7.62 13.19
CA PHE A 8 -14.73 6.51 13.21
C PHE A 8 -15.99 6.93 13.99
N ARG A 9 -17.09 7.16 13.27
CA ARG A 9 -18.45 7.26 13.84
C ARG A 9 -19.35 6.27 13.11
N MET A 10 -19.73 5.21 13.82
CA MET A 10 -20.77 4.28 13.44
C MET A 10 -22.05 5.05 13.08
N HIS A 11 -22.63 4.77 11.90
CA HIS A 11 -24.01 5.09 11.59
C HIS A 11 -24.77 3.79 11.36
N CYS A 12 -25.66 3.48 12.29
CA CYS A 12 -26.60 2.37 12.18
C CYS A 12 -27.75 2.82 11.25
N SER A 13 -27.75 2.33 10.01
CA SER A 13 -28.87 2.48 9.07
C SER A 13 -29.77 1.24 9.15
N LYS A 14 -31.07 1.44 9.37
CA LYS A 14 -32.12 0.40 9.41
C LYS A 14 -32.83 0.38 8.05
N ASP A 15 -32.46 -0.54 7.16
CA ASP A 15 -33.34 -0.95 6.06
C ASP A 15 -33.04 -2.42 5.64
N PRO A 16 -33.96 -3.38 5.86
CA PRO A 16 -33.74 -4.79 5.60
C PRO A 16 -34.33 -5.21 4.25
N SER A 17 -33.68 -4.87 3.14
CA SER A 17 -33.84 -5.63 1.89
C SER A 17 -32.71 -5.37 0.91
N LEU A 18 -31.67 -6.21 0.97
CA LEU A 18 -30.85 -6.74 -0.14
C LEU A 18 -29.58 -7.39 0.44
N LEU A 19 -29.17 -8.52 -0.14
CA LEU A 19 -28.03 -9.39 0.18
C LEU A 19 -28.25 -10.47 1.27
N LYS A 20 -28.74 -11.63 0.81
CA LYS A 20 -28.35 -12.93 1.38
C LYS A 20 -27.03 -13.35 0.73
N TRP A 21 -26.03 -13.68 1.54
CA TRP A 21 -25.27 -14.95 1.57
C TRP A 21 -24.08 -14.77 2.52
N VAL A 22 -24.36 -14.82 3.82
CA VAL A 22 -23.43 -15.29 4.86
C VAL A 22 -23.58 -16.81 4.87
N LEU A 23 -22.52 -17.56 5.17
CA LEU A 23 -22.65 -18.98 5.54
C LEU A 23 -23.50 -19.07 6.81
N VAL A 24 -24.82 -19.18 6.61
CA VAL A 24 -25.81 -19.55 7.62
C VAL A 24 -25.69 -21.07 7.77
N THR A 25 -25.12 -21.53 8.87
CA THR A 25 -25.50 -22.84 9.40
C THR A 25 -27.01 -22.81 9.63
N GLU A 26 -27.77 -23.84 9.25
CA GLU A 26 -29.25 -23.88 9.23
C GLU A 26 -30.00 -23.52 10.55
N SER A 27 -29.31 -23.13 11.61
CA SER A 27 -29.86 -22.44 12.77
C SER A 27 -29.46 -20.95 12.72
N GLY A 28 -30.42 -20.06 12.45
CA GLY A 28 -30.23 -18.60 12.36
C GLY A 28 -29.89 -17.90 13.69
N ASP A 29 -28.78 -18.30 14.32
CA ASP A 29 -28.23 -17.70 15.53
C ASP A 29 -26.75 -17.38 15.30
N ILE A 30 -26.43 -16.11 14.99
CA ILE A 30 -25.04 -15.62 15.01
C ILE A 30 -24.70 -15.27 16.47
N SER A 31 -24.83 -16.24 17.38
CA SER A 31 -24.65 -16.02 18.82
C SER A 31 -23.36 -16.63 19.37
N VAL A 32 -22.62 -17.40 18.57
CA VAL A 32 -21.40 -18.09 19.02
C VAL A 32 -20.19 -17.60 18.22
N LYS A 33 -19.24 -16.94 18.90
CA LYS A 33 -17.93 -16.64 18.29
C LYS A 33 -17.19 -17.96 18.07
N PRO A 34 -16.55 -18.17 16.92
CA PRO A 34 -15.96 -19.46 16.62
C PRO A 34 -14.53 -19.61 17.17
N VAL A 35 -14.05 -20.84 17.26
CA VAL A 35 -12.64 -21.16 17.51
C VAL A 35 -12.14 -21.93 16.29
N GLY A 36 -11.14 -21.39 15.59
CA GLY A 36 -10.47 -22.08 14.50
C GLY A 36 -11.31 -22.29 13.24
N GLN A 37 -11.41 -21.26 12.40
CA GLN A 37 -12.18 -21.37 11.16
C GLN A 37 -11.75 -20.37 10.08
N LEU A 38 -12.39 -20.49 8.92
CA LEU A 38 -12.39 -19.44 7.90
C LEU A 38 -13.48 -18.41 8.21
N GLN A 39 -13.16 -17.16 7.92
CA GLN A 39 -14.09 -16.04 7.91
C GLN A 39 -13.93 -15.29 6.59
N TYR A 40 -14.92 -14.50 6.23
CA TYR A 40 -14.93 -13.74 4.99
C TYR A 40 -15.28 -12.28 5.28
N PHE A 41 -14.51 -11.34 4.74
CA PHE A 41 -14.89 -9.93 4.70
C PHE A 41 -15.27 -9.56 3.26
N LYS A 42 -16.14 -8.57 3.11
CA LYS A 42 -16.47 -7.99 1.81
C LYS A 42 -15.50 -6.84 1.56
N SER A 43 -14.67 -6.93 0.51
CA SER A 43 -13.68 -5.90 0.21
C SER A 43 -14.33 -4.68 -0.45
N LYS A 44 -13.92 -3.47 -0.04
CA LYS A 44 -14.41 -2.21 -0.63
C LYS A 44 -13.88 -1.94 -2.04
N VAL A 45 -12.83 -2.67 -2.46
CA VAL A 45 -12.17 -2.47 -3.75
C VAL A 45 -13.06 -2.93 -4.91
N ASP A 46 -13.65 -4.12 -4.77
CA ASP A 46 -14.37 -4.84 -5.83
C ASP A 46 -15.66 -5.52 -5.36
N ASP A 47 -16.10 -5.24 -4.12
CA ASP A 47 -17.32 -5.76 -3.53
C ASP A 47 -17.38 -7.30 -3.38
N LYS A 48 -16.25 -8.00 -3.53
CA LYS A 48 -16.17 -9.46 -3.40
C LYS A 48 -15.84 -9.90 -1.97
N LEU A 49 -16.17 -11.16 -1.67
CA LEU A 49 -15.85 -11.80 -0.40
C LEU A 49 -14.46 -12.45 -0.46
N TYR A 50 -13.59 -12.12 0.49
CA TYR A 50 -12.26 -12.69 0.61
C TYR A 50 -12.09 -13.46 1.92
N PRO A 51 -11.65 -14.74 1.88
CA PRO A 51 -11.37 -15.54 3.06
C PRO A 51 -10.14 -15.07 3.84
N TYR A 52 -10.18 -15.33 5.13
CA TYR A 52 -9.02 -15.37 6.01
C TYR A 52 -9.21 -16.46 7.08
N ALA A 53 -8.11 -16.99 7.59
CA ALA A 53 -8.17 -17.92 8.71
C ALA A 53 -8.08 -17.16 10.04
N VAL A 54 -8.86 -17.59 11.02
CA VAL A 54 -8.82 -17.04 12.38
C VAL A 54 -8.93 -18.17 13.41
N CYS A 55 -8.13 -18.07 14.46
CA CYS A 55 -8.26 -18.89 15.66
C CYS A 55 -8.21 -17.99 16.89
N ALA A 56 -8.89 -18.39 17.96
CA ALA A 56 -8.87 -17.66 19.23
C ALA A 56 -8.68 -18.67 20.36
N THR A 57 -8.02 -18.26 21.44
CA THR A 57 -7.85 -19.11 22.63
C THR A 57 -9.18 -19.40 23.32
N ASP A 58 -10.10 -18.44 23.25
CA ASP A 58 -11.46 -18.50 23.78
C ASP A 58 -12.31 -17.40 23.11
N THR A 59 -13.59 -17.41 23.44
CA THR A 59 -14.62 -16.57 22.81
C THR A 59 -15.16 -15.48 23.75
N SER A 60 -14.49 -15.24 24.89
CA SER A 60 -14.93 -14.23 25.86
C SER A 60 -14.88 -12.81 25.29
N ASP A 61 -15.59 -11.90 25.93
CA ASP A 61 -15.60 -10.46 25.62
C ASP A 61 -14.44 -9.69 26.26
N ASP A 62 -13.52 -10.38 26.94
CA ASP A 62 -12.32 -9.73 27.48
C ASP A 62 -11.39 -9.33 26.32
N PRO A 63 -10.91 -8.07 26.27
CA PRO A 63 -9.99 -7.62 25.22
C PRO A 63 -8.67 -8.42 25.19
N LYS A 64 -8.36 -9.03 24.05
CA LYS A 64 -7.18 -9.89 23.84
C LYS A 64 -6.18 -9.27 22.86
N PRO A 65 -4.88 -9.58 22.96
CA PRO A 65 -3.92 -9.35 21.89
C PRO A 65 -4.36 -10.02 20.58
N LEU A 66 -4.03 -9.39 19.46
CA LEU A 66 -4.16 -9.94 18.12
C LEU A 66 -2.77 -10.18 17.54
N ILE A 67 -2.49 -11.41 17.11
CA ILE A 67 -1.32 -11.73 16.29
C ILE A 67 -1.78 -11.86 14.84
N VAL A 68 -1.30 -10.98 13.97
CA VAL A 68 -1.49 -11.07 12.53
C VAL A 68 -0.31 -11.83 11.95
N GLU A 69 -0.53 -13.05 11.50
CA GLU A 69 0.51 -13.85 10.84
C GLU A 69 0.31 -13.82 9.33
N ILE A 70 1.32 -13.31 8.64
CA ILE A 70 1.36 -13.24 7.18
C ILE A 70 2.08 -14.48 6.66
N SER A 71 1.34 -15.32 5.96
CA SER A 71 1.84 -16.59 5.43
C SER A 71 1.79 -16.63 3.91
N PRO A 72 2.87 -17.08 3.23
CA PRO A 72 2.75 -17.50 1.84
C PRO A 72 1.83 -18.73 1.74
N GLY A 73 0.96 -18.74 0.73
CA GLY A 73 0.11 -19.87 0.40
C GLY A 73 -1.17 -19.98 1.23
N ALA A 74 -1.51 -18.97 2.03
CA ALA A 74 -2.76 -18.97 2.79
C ALA A 74 -3.98 -19.15 1.87
N TRP A 75 -4.00 -18.46 0.72
CA TRP A 75 -5.06 -18.57 -0.29
C TRP A 75 -5.16 -19.99 -0.88
N GLY A 76 -4.04 -20.52 -1.39
CA GLY A 76 -4.03 -21.79 -2.13
C GLY A 76 -4.34 -23.04 -1.29
N ASN A 77 -4.38 -22.93 0.04
CA ASN A 77 -4.76 -24.03 0.93
C ASN A 77 -5.38 -23.49 2.23
N LEU A 78 -6.66 -23.12 2.15
CA LEU A 78 -7.42 -22.52 3.26
C LEU A 78 -7.49 -23.42 4.50
N SER A 79 -7.65 -24.74 4.33
CA SER A 79 -7.66 -25.68 5.47
C SER A 79 -6.33 -25.71 6.21
N ALA A 80 -5.21 -25.73 5.47
CA ALA A 80 -3.89 -25.63 6.08
C ALA A 80 -3.64 -24.24 6.70
N ALA A 81 -4.24 -23.18 6.17
CA ALA A 81 -4.20 -21.86 6.78
C ALA A 81 -4.87 -21.86 8.16
N VAL A 82 -6.01 -22.55 8.34
CA VAL A 82 -6.62 -22.73 9.67
C VAL A 82 -5.71 -23.54 10.60
N ALA A 83 -5.24 -24.71 10.18
CA ALA A 83 -4.40 -25.58 11.02
C ALA A 83 -3.09 -24.90 11.48
N ARG A 84 -2.46 -24.11 10.60
CA ARG A 84 -1.28 -23.32 10.98
C ARG A 84 -1.65 -22.19 11.95
N THR A 85 -2.89 -21.70 11.97
CA THR A 85 -3.34 -20.60 12.84
C THR A 85 -3.59 -21.16 14.24
N GLU A 86 -4.12 -22.38 14.31
CA GLU A 86 -4.25 -23.15 15.55
C GLU A 86 -2.89 -23.40 16.21
N THR A 87 -1.83 -23.59 15.41
CA THR A 87 -0.47 -23.74 15.96
C THR A 87 -0.03 -22.52 16.78
N LEU A 88 -0.32 -21.29 16.32
CA LEU A 88 -0.05 -20.06 17.08
C LEU A 88 -0.87 -19.99 18.36
N ILE A 89 -2.14 -20.37 18.30
CA ILE A 89 -3.04 -20.42 19.47
C ILE A 89 -2.55 -21.43 20.49
N ASN A 90 -2.12 -22.61 20.08
CA ASN A 90 -1.56 -23.63 20.98
C ASN A 90 -0.32 -23.09 21.70
N MET A 91 0.58 -22.40 20.99
CA MET A 91 1.75 -21.77 21.61
C MET A 91 1.38 -20.68 22.61
N ALA A 92 0.35 -19.88 22.32
CA ALA A 92 -0.17 -18.88 23.26
C ALA A 92 -0.81 -19.54 24.51
N GLN A 93 -1.57 -20.62 24.33
CA GLN A 93 -2.16 -21.38 25.44
C GLN A 93 -1.11 -22.06 26.32
N GLU A 94 -0.07 -22.65 25.72
CA GLU A 94 1.07 -23.22 26.45
C GLU A 94 1.81 -22.15 27.29
N HIS A 95 1.87 -20.92 26.79
CA HIS A 95 2.39 -19.77 27.53
C HIS A 95 1.43 -19.24 28.61
N GLY A 96 0.16 -19.67 28.61
CA GLY A 96 -0.87 -19.20 29.54
C GLY A 96 -1.50 -17.85 29.15
N SER A 97 -1.40 -17.46 27.88
CA SER A 97 -1.92 -16.20 27.35
C SER A 97 -3.17 -16.42 26.50
N ALA A 98 -4.20 -15.59 26.71
CA ALA A 98 -5.33 -15.49 25.79
C ALA A 98 -4.97 -14.61 24.58
N CYS A 99 -5.35 -15.00 23.37
CA CYS A 99 -5.14 -14.20 22.15
C CYS A 99 -6.09 -14.59 21.02
N VAL A 100 -6.11 -13.74 19.99
CA VAL A 100 -6.66 -14.06 18.67
C VAL A 100 -5.50 -14.08 17.67
N ALA A 101 -5.47 -15.09 16.81
CA ALA A 101 -4.54 -15.18 15.69
C ALA A 101 -5.29 -15.05 14.38
N LEU A 102 -4.86 -14.11 13.54
CA LEU A 102 -5.42 -13.81 12.23
C LEU A 102 -4.39 -14.15 11.15
N ARG A 103 -4.78 -14.93 10.16
CA ARG A 103 -3.99 -15.18 8.95
C ARG A 103 -4.77 -14.72 7.72
N PRO A 104 -4.54 -13.49 7.23
CA PRO A 104 -5.15 -13.01 5.99
C PRO A 104 -4.59 -13.78 4.79
N THR A 105 -5.34 -13.80 3.69
CA THR A 105 -4.92 -14.47 2.46
C THR A 105 -4.32 -13.52 1.42
N GLY A 106 -4.63 -12.22 1.54
CA GLY A 106 -4.06 -11.15 0.72
C GLY A 106 -4.27 -11.33 -0.78
N ARG A 107 -5.42 -11.85 -1.25
CA ARG A 107 -5.69 -12.19 -2.67
C ARG A 107 -4.68 -13.12 -3.36
N GLY A 108 -3.93 -13.90 -2.59
CA GLY A 108 -2.99 -14.89 -3.14
C GLY A 108 -1.53 -14.45 -3.10
N ASN A 109 -0.63 -15.35 -3.51
CA ASN A 109 0.79 -15.22 -3.21
C ASN A 109 1.52 -14.16 -4.04
N GLY A 110 1.09 -13.94 -5.28
CA GLY A 110 1.69 -12.92 -6.13
C GLY A 110 1.37 -11.51 -5.67
N SER A 111 0.37 -11.31 -4.79
CA SER A 111 0.09 -10.01 -4.19
C SER A 111 1.25 -9.49 -3.35
N VAL A 112 2.06 -10.41 -2.80
CA VAL A 112 3.09 -10.17 -1.79
C VAL A 112 2.62 -9.28 -0.63
N TYR A 113 1.30 -9.25 -0.38
CA TYR A 113 0.62 -8.39 0.60
C TYR A 113 0.92 -6.90 0.42
N GLN A 114 1.03 -6.44 -0.83
CA GLN A 114 1.12 -5.03 -1.22
C GLN A 114 -0.08 -4.65 -2.11
N ASN A 115 -0.42 -3.36 -2.16
CA ASN A 115 -1.57 -2.82 -2.91
C ASN A 115 -2.86 -3.56 -2.52
N TYR A 116 -3.55 -4.25 -3.43
CA TYR A 116 -4.74 -5.04 -3.08
C TYR A 116 -4.51 -6.04 -1.94
N GLY A 117 -3.35 -6.69 -1.89
CA GLY A 117 -3.03 -7.64 -0.83
C GLY A 117 -2.87 -6.99 0.54
N GLU A 118 -2.43 -5.73 0.57
CA GLU A 118 -2.31 -4.92 1.78
C GLU A 118 -3.68 -4.46 2.28
N ILE A 119 -4.54 -3.98 1.37
CA ILE A 119 -5.92 -3.60 1.70
C ILE A 119 -6.65 -4.78 2.35
N ASP A 120 -6.48 -5.99 1.82
CA ASP A 120 -7.05 -7.20 2.41
C ASP A 120 -6.56 -7.49 3.83
N VAL A 121 -5.28 -7.23 4.15
CA VAL A 121 -4.78 -7.39 5.52
C VAL A 121 -5.50 -6.43 6.46
N LEU A 122 -5.60 -5.16 6.06
CA LEU A 122 -6.23 -4.13 6.86
C LEU A 122 -7.72 -4.39 7.04
N GLU A 123 -8.44 -4.76 5.97
CA GLU A 123 -9.87 -5.09 6.02
C GLU A 123 -10.14 -6.35 6.85
N ALA A 124 -9.25 -7.35 6.82
CA ALA A 124 -9.34 -8.53 7.68
C ALA A 124 -9.11 -8.18 9.16
N ILE A 125 -8.16 -7.28 9.47
CA ILE A 125 -7.95 -6.77 10.84
C ILE A 125 -9.18 -6.00 11.31
N GLU A 126 -9.72 -5.10 10.48
CA GLU A 126 -10.93 -4.35 10.81
C GLU A 126 -12.11 -5.29 11.06
N HIS A 127 -12.38 -6.20 10.12
CA HIS A 127 -13.48 -7.14 10.23
C HIS A 127 -13.38 -8.02 11.48
N ILE A 128 -12.19 -8.53 11.83
CA ILE A 128 -12.03 -9.39 13.01
C ILE A 128 -12.27 -8.65 14.33
N THR A 129 -11.98 -7.35 14.38
CA THR A 129 -12.27 -6.52 15.55
C THR A 129 -13.77 -6.30 15.79
N THR A 130 -14.62 -6.54 14.77
CA THR A 130 -16.08 -6.55 14.95
C THR A 130 -16.61 -7.86 15.53
N ILE A 131 -15.81 -8.93 15.49
CA ILE A 131 -16.20 -10.29 15.92
C ILE A 131 -15.64 -10.60 17.32
N TYR A 132 -14.38 -10.25 17.58
CA TYR A 132 -13.71 -10.50 18.87
C TYR A 132 -13.38 -9.19 19.58
N ALA A 133 -13.40 -9.22 20.91
CA ALA A 133 -12.88 -8.10 21.70
C ALA A 133 -11.34 -8.08 21.57
N ILE A 134 -10.84 -7.23 20.68
CA ILE A 134 -9.41 -7.05 20.44
C ILE A 134 -8.92 -5.82 21.23
N ASP A 135 -7.83 -5.98 21.97
CA ASP A 135 -7.10 -4.83 22.49
C ASP A 135 -6.30 -4.21 21.34
N HIS A 136 -6.80 -3.07 20.85
CA HIS A 136 -6.16 -2.34 19.74
C HIS A 136 -4.72 -1.91 20.06
N ASN A 137 -4.30 -1.84 21.33
CA ASN A 137 -2.90 -1.55 21.67
C ASN A 137 -2.00 -2.78 21.64
N ARG A 138 -2.53 -3.98 21.37
CA ARG A 138 -1.78 -5.24 21.35
C ARG A 138 -2.02 -6.01 20.04
N ILE A 139 -2.08 -5.28 18.93
CA ILE A 139 -2.05 -5.85 17.58
C ILE A 139 -0.59 -6.00 17.17
N THR A 140 -0.14 -7.19 16.85
CA THR A 140 1.24 -7.49 16.44
C THR A 140 1.26 -8.21 15.10
N VAL A 141 2.40 -8.22 14.42
CA VAL A 141 2.54 -8.83 13.09
C VAL A 141 3.80 -9.68 12.96
N THR A 142 3.69 -10.80 12.27
CA THR A 142 4.80 -11.73 12.03
C THR A 142 4.62 -12.46 10.70
N GLY A 143 5.70 -13.00 10.16
CA GLY A 143 5.66 -13.81 8.94
C GLY A 143 7.05 -14.23 8.51
N ALA A 144 7.11 -15.25 7.66
CA ALA A 144 8.37 -15.80 7.14
C ALA A 144 8.53 -15.58 5.63
N SER A 145 9.76 -15.33 5.19
CA SER A 145 10.11 -15.13 3.78
C SER A 145 9.32 -13.95 3.17
N MET A 146 8.45 -14.21 2.20
CA MET A 146 7.46 -13.24 1.69
C MET A 146 6.62 -12.61 2.82
N GLY A 147 6.21 -13.41 3.82
CA GLY A 147 5.51 -12.89 4.99
C GLY A 147 6.39 -12.03 5.89
N GLY A 148 7.70 -12.30 5.95
CA GLY A 148 8.67 -11.47 6.65
C GLY A 148 8.89 -10.13 5.94
N ALA A 149 8.89 -10.14 4.61
CA ALA A 149 8.95 -8.93 3.79
C ALA A 149 7.68 -8.09 3.93
N ALA A 150 6.51 -8.72 3.89
CA ALA A 150 5.24 -8.08 4.19
C ALA A 150 5.19 -7.52 5.62
N THR A 151 5.78 -8.22 6.58
CA THR A 151 5.92 -7.73 7.96
C THR A 151 6.72 -6.43 7.99
N TRP A 152 7.89 -6.36 7.34
CA TRP A 152 8.67 -5.13 7.21
C TRP A 152 7.90 -4.00 6.51
N TYR A 153 7.22 -4.33 5.42
CA TYR A 153 6.40 -3.40 4.68
C TYR A 153 5.28 -2.82 5.55
N LEU A 154 4.45 -3.65 6.17
CA LEU A 154 3.31 -3.21 6.97
C LEU A 154 3.72 -2.31 8.14
N ILE A 155 4.79 -2.64 8.87
CA ILE A 155 5.20 -1.83 10.02
C ILE A 155 5.86 -0.49 9.65
N SER A 156 6.45 -0.40 8.45
CA SER A 156 7.02 0.85 7.94
C SER A 156 5.98 1.77 7.31
N HIS A 157 4.85 1.23 6.86
CA HIS A 157 3.76 2.01 6.25
C HIS A 157 2.63 2.34 7.24
N TYR A 158 2.49 1.56 8.32
CA TYR A 158 1.50 1.74 9.38
C TYR A 158 2.17 1.84 10.75
N PRO A 159 3.00 2.88 10.97
CA PRO A 159 3.86 2.99 12.15
C PRO A 159 3.08 3.13 13.47
N ASP A 160 1.80 3.44 13.44
CA ASP A 160 0.92 3.55 14.59
C ASP A 160 0.00 2.34 14.79
N LEU A 161 -0.06 1.38 13.86
CA LEU A 161 -0.95 0.22 13.94
C LEU A 161 -0.41 -0.88 14.86
N PHE A 162 0.84 -1.32 14.62
CA PHE A 162 1.39 -2.52 15.25
C PHE A 162 2.19 -2.21 16.53
N ALA A 163 1.90 -2.95 17.59
CA ALA A 163 2.58 -2.91 18.89
C ALA A 163 3.99 -3.51 18.86
N GLY A 164 4.27 -4.42 17.93
CA GLY A 164 5.57 -5.03 17.73
C GLY A 164 5.54 -6.05 16.59
N ALA A 165 6.72 -6.46 16.14
CA ALA A 165 6.85 -7.28 14.94
C ALA A 165 7.99 -8.30 14.99
N VAL A 166 7.77 -9.45 14.35
CA VAL A 166 8.81 -10.48 14.16
C VAL A 166 8.89 -10.87 12.67
N PRO A 167 9.78 -10.22 11.88
CA PRO A 167 10.06 -10.66 10.52
C PRO A 167 11.07 -11.82 10.53
N PHE A 168 10.67 -12.97 9.98
CA PHE A 168 11.56 -14.11 9.73
C PHE A 168 12.05 -14.07 8.29
N CYS A 169 13.38 -14.10 8.09
CA CYS A 169 14.04 -14.26 6.78
C CYS A 169 13.41 -13.45 5.62
N GLY A 170 12.93 -12.24 5.89
CA GLY A 170 12.24 -11.38 4.93
C GLY A 170 13.14 -10.29 4.36
N TYR A 171 12.93 -9.92 3.10
CA TYR A 171 13.62 -8.79 2.49
C TYR A 171 13.05 -7.45 3.00
N CYS A 172 13.92 -6.47 3.17
CA CYS A 172 13.56 -5.11 3.59
C CYS A 172 14.12 -4.02 2.66
N ASP A 173 14.89 -4.43 1.65
CA ASP A 173 15.60 -3.55 0.72
C ASP A 173 15.71 -4.22 -0.64
N HIS A 174 14.98 -3.74 -1.65
CA HIS A 174 14.98 -4.34 -2.98
C HIS A 174 16.36 -4.31 -3.66
N GLN A 175 17.28 -3.43 -3.25
CA GLN A 175 18.63 -3.35 -3.83
C GLN A 175 19.52 -4.53 -3.46
N LEU A 176 19.25 -5.20 -2.34
CA LEU A 176 20.05 -6.36 -1.87
C LEU A 176 19.62 -7.67 -2.52
N TRP A 177 18.63 -7.65 -3.42
CA TRP A 177 18.08 -8.84 -4.03
C TRP A 177 18.94 -9.31 -5.21
N GLU A 178 19.82 -10.28 -4.98
CA GLU A 178 20.69 -10.88 -6.01
C GLU A 178 20.26 -12.31 -6.37
N LYS A 179 19.49 -12.56 -7.45
CA LYS A 179 19.30 -13.93 -7.97
C LYS A 179 20.23 -14.24 -9.15
N PRO A 180 20.93 -15.39 -9.15
CA PRO A 180 21.70 -15.84 -10.30
C PRO A 180 20.81 -16.05 -11.53
N GLY A 181 21.28 -15.64 -12.71
CA GLY A 181 20.57 -15.84 -13.99
C GLY A 181 20.02 -14.57 -14.65
N GLY A 182 20.28 -13.38 -14.10
CA GLY A 182 20.01 -12.10 -14.77
C GLY A 182 18.54 -11.69 -14.90
N LEU A 183 17.61 -12.52 -14.43
CA LEU A 183 16.17 -12.19 -14.41
C LEU A 183 15.77 -11.26 -13.25
N THR A 184 16.65 -11.08 -12.26
CA THR A 184 16.46 -10.11 -11.17
C THR A 184 17.24 -8.83 -11.47
N PHE A 185 16.47 -7.79 -11.82
CA PHE A 185 16.74 -6.35 -11.66
C PHE A 185 17.81 -5.71 -12.56
N HIS A 186 17.49 -5.52 -13.85
CA HIS A 186 17.75 -4.21 -14.44
C HIS A 186 16.68 -3.25 -13.92
N MET A 187 16.87 -2.72 -12.70
CA MET A 187 16.00 -1.65 -12.21
C MET A 187 16.16 -0.47 -13.15
N HIS A 188 15.06 -0.11 -13.80
CA HIS A 188 15.04 1.11 -14.58
C HIS A 188 15.00 2.30 -13.64
N GLN A 189 15.63 3.42 -14.03
CA GLN A 189 15.72 4.61 -13.18
C GLN A 189 14.34 5.13 -12.74
N TRP A 190 13.33 5.04 -13.61
CA TRP A 190 11.97 5.48 -13.30
C TRP A 190 11.29 4.68 -12.18
N GLU A 191 11.78 3.48 -11.87
CA GLU A 191 11.20 2.61 -10.85
C GLU A 191 11.75 2.89 -9.46
N GLU A 192 12.86 3.64 -9.36
CA GLU A 192 13.61 3.81 -8.12
C GLU A 192 12.73 4.34 -6.97
N ALA A 193 11.89 5.34 -7.24
CA ALA A 193 10.95 5.87 -6.26
C ALA A 193 9.96 4.80 -5.76
N SER A 194 9.40 4.00 -6.68
CA SER A 194 8.47 2.92 -6.36
C SER A 194 9.13 1.82 -5.51
N TRP A 195 10.38 1.46 -5.82
CA TRP A 195 11.12 0.46 -5.05
C TRP A 195 11.48 0.96 -3.66
N LYS A 196 11.94 2.21 -3.56
CA LYS A 196 12.24 2.86 -2.28
C LYS A 196 11.00 3.00 -1.42
N SER A 197 9.85 3.35 -2.01
CA SER A 197 8.60 3.44 -1.26
C SER A 197 8.23 2.12 -0.61
N ARG A 198 8.47 0.97 -1.27
CA ARG A 198 8.12 -0.37 -0.76
C ARG A 198 9.18 -1.01 0.13
N SER A 199 10.34 -0.39 0.28
CA SER A 199 11.46 -0.92 1.06
C SER A 199 11.55 -0.24 2.42
N ALA A 200 11.24 -0.97 3.48
CA ALA A 200 11.35 -0.50 4.86
C ALA A 200 12.75 0.07 5.20
N ALA A 201 13.81 -0.36 4.51
CA ALA A 201 15.16 0.19 4.69
C ALA A 201 15.33 1.67 4.30
N PHE A 202 14.40 2.23 3.50
CA PHE A 202 14.38 3.62 3.05
C PHE A 202 13.37 4.50 3.81
N THR A 203 12.53 3.89 4.64
CA THR A 203 11.54 4.53 5.52
C THR A 203 11.70 4.07 6.97
N VAL A 204 12.93 3.69 7.35
CA VAL A 204 13.26 3.09 8.65
C VAL A 204 12.90 4.01 9.83
N GLU A 205 12.86 5.32 9.61
CA GLU A 205 12.45 6.32 10.59
C GLU A 205 11.06 6.03 11.18
N ASN A 206 10.16 5.45 10.38
CA ASN A 206 8.79 5.08 10.76
C ASN A 206 8.76 4.01 11.86
N LEU A 207 9.86 3.27 12.08
CA LEU A 207 9.92 2.17 13.04
C LEU A 207 10.24 2.62 14.49
N ARG A 208 10.35 3.93 14.74
CA ARG A 208 10.77 4.51 16.05
C ARG A 208 10.06 3.87 17.25
N HIS A 209 8.77 3.60 17.13
CA HIS A 209 7.90 3.12 18.21
C HIS A 209 7.30 1.75 17.93
N THR A 210 7.95 0.97 17.08
CA THR A 210 7.57 -0.42 16.80
C THR A 210 8.75 -1.32 17.11
N PRO A 211 8.78 -1.93 18.31
CA PRO A 211 9.78 -2.94 18.64
C PRO A 211 9.82 -4.06 17.61
N VAL A 212 11.02 -4.46 17.18
CA VAL A 212 11.19 -5.55 16.20
C VAL A 212 12.12 -6.64 16.71
N TRP A 213 11.71 -7.90 16.64
CA TRP A 213 12.61 -9.04 16.81
C TRP A 213 12.88 -9.69 15.45
N ILE A 214 14.06 -9.43 14.91
CA ILE A 214 14.53 -9.93 13.62
C ILE A 214 15.10 -11.35 13.80
N VAL A 215 14.64 -12.30 12.99
CA VAL A 215 15.16 -13.67 12.97
C VAL A 215 15.58 -14.06 11.55
N HIS A 216 16.80 -14.60 11.38
CA HIS A 216 17.30 -14.98 10.06
C HIS A 216 18.32 -16.14 10.16
N GLY A 217 18.36 -17.04 9.18
CA GLY A 217 19.42 -18.05 9.08
C GLY A 217 20.74 -17.48 8.55
N GLU A 218 21.86 -17.83 9.18
CA GLU A 218 23.21 -17.37 8.81
C GLU A 218 23.59 -17.71 7.36
N TRP A 219 23.16 -18.87 6.87
CA TRP A 219 23.46 -19.40 5.55
C TRP A 219 22.33 -19.13 4.54
N ASP A 220 21.34 -18.30 4.88
CA ASP A 220 20.28 -17.96 3.95
C ASP A 220 20.81 -17.09 2.80
N ARG A 221 20.50 -17.50 1.57
CA ARG A 221 21.01 -16.91 0.33
C ARG A 221 19.88 -16.90 -0.69
N ALA A 222 19.90 -15.92 -1.58
CA ALA A 222 18.95 -15.85 -2.70
C ALA A 222 19.06 -17.06 -3.65
N VAL A 223 20.26 -17.63 -3.80
CA VAL A 223 20.48 -18.85 -4.59
C VAL A 223 19.75 -20.02 -3.94
N GLY A 224 18.82 -20.64 -4.67
CA GLY A 224 17.99 -21.74 -4.14
C GLY A 224 16.65 -21.31 -3.55
N GLY A 225 16.26 -20.04 -3.69
CA GLY A 225 14.92 -19.57 -3.33
C GLY A 225 14.78 -18.98 -1.92
N GLY A 226 15.87 -18.78 -1.20
CA GLY A 226 15.91 -18.08 0.08
C GLY A 226 16.05 -16.56 -0.04
N VAL A 227 16.47 -15.92 1.06
CA VAL A 227 16.67 -14.47 1.17
C VAL A 227 18.07 -14.20 1.73
N PRO A 228 18.88 -13.30 1.15
CA PRO A 228 20.19 -13.00 1.72
C PRO A 228 20.08 -12.49 3.17
N VAL A 229 20.82 -13.11 4.09
CA VAL A 229 20.89 -12.68 5.50
C VAL A 229 21.26 -11.20 5.67
N GLU A 230 21.91 -10.62 4.66
CA GLU A 230 22.32 -9.22 4.61
C GLU A 230 21.14 -8.23 4.79
N HIS A 231 19.92 -8.57 4.35
CA HIS A 231 18.75 -7.74 4.64
C HIS A 231 18.56 -7.54 6.14
N SER A 232 18.64 -8.61 6.94
CA SER A 232 18.49 -8.53 8.39
C SER A 232 19.70 -7.88 9.07
N ARG A 233 20.92 -8.16 8.61
CA ARG A 233 22.14 -7.55 9.17
C ARG A 233 22.13 -6.03 8.99
N GLN A 234 21.81 -5.54 7.78
CA GLN A 234 21.75 -4.11 7.52
C GLN A 234 20.62 -3.43 8.27
N MET A 235 19.45 -4.05 8.34
CA MET A 235 18.32 -3.49 9.09
C MET A 235 18.63 -3.42 10.59
N ALA A 236 19.18 -4.48 11.18
CA ALA A 236 19.62 -4.46 12.57
C ALA A 236 20.64 -3.33 12.83
N LYS A 237 21.61 -3.15 11.93
CA LYS A 237 22.58 -2.05 12.02
C LYS A 237 21.91 -0.66 11.92
N LYS A 238 20.96 -0.46 11.01
CA LYS A 238 20.20 0.79 10.87
C LYS A 238 19.42 1.11 12.15
N LEU A 239 18.66 0.14 12.67
CA LEU A 239 17.91 0.28 13.91
C LEU A 239 18.81 0.58 15.11
N ALA A 240 19.95 -0.11 15.23
CA ALA A 240 20.95 0.15 16.27
C ALA A 240 21.55 1.56 16.18
N THR A 241 21.85 2.04 14.96
CA THR A 241 22.39 3.38 14.73
C THR A 241 21.40 4.48 15.13
N LEU A 242 20.10 4.25 14.90
CA LEU A 242 19.03 5.16 15.29
C LEU A 242 18.60 5.02 16.77
N GLY A 243 19.11 4.00 17.47
CA GLY A 243 18.73 3.70 18.86
C GLY A 243 17.30 3.15 19.00
N TYR A 244 16.76 2.50 17.96
CA TYR A 244 15.39 1.95 17.97
C TYR A 244 15.36 0.59 18.64
N THR A 245 14.26 0.28 19.34
CA THR A 245 14.10 -0.97 20.08
C THR A 245 14.08 -2.16 19.12
N HIS A 246 15.09 -3.00 19.18
CA HIS A 246 15.16 -4.22 18.38
C HIS A 246 15.90 -5.34 19.08
N LYS A 247 15.60 -6.57 18.67
CA LYS A 247 16.35 -7.78 18.97
C LYS A 247 16.73 -8.44 17.65
N TYR A 248 17.92 -9.01 17.57
CA TYR A 248 18.37 -9.72 16.38
C TYR A 248 18.87 -11.11 16.76
N THR A 249 18.33 -12.13 16.08
CA THR A 249 18.72 -13.52 16.20
C THR A 249 19.13 -14.04 14.83
N GLU A 250 20.43 -14.21 14.66
CA GLU A 250 20.98 -14.96 13.53
C GLU A 250 21.12 -16.44 13.95
N VAL A 251 20.45 -17.34 13.26
CA VAL A 251 20.44 -18.78 13.57
C VAL A 251 21.65 -19.42 12.90
N PRO A 252 22.64 -19.93 13.66
CA PRO A 252 23.87 -20.49 13.11
C PRO A 252 23.59 -21.68 12.21
N GLU A 253 24.44 -21.86 11.20
CA GLU A 253 24.44 -23.06 10.33
C GLU A 253 23.08 -23.36 9.66
N THR A 254 22.24 -22.34 9.51
CA THR A 254 20.85 -22.49 9.06
C THR A 254 20.60 -21.65 7.81
N GLY A 255 19.95 -22.27 6.81
CA GLY A 255 19.47 -21.57 5.60
C GLY A 255 18.11 -20.91 5.82
N HIS A 256 17.26 -20.94 4.79
CA HIS A 256 15.96 -20.25 4.79
C HIS A 256 14.98 -20.71 5.88
N GLY A 257 15.07 -21.97 6.33
CA GLY A 257 14.20 -22.57 7.35
C GLY A 257 14.63 -22.27 8.79
N CYS A 258 14.80 -21.00 9.15
CA CYS A 258 15.28 -20.57 10.48
C CYS A 258 14.20 -20.56 11.59
N GLN A 259 12.94 -20.71 11.22
CA GLN A 259 11.77 -20.59 12.09
C GLN A 259 11.42 -21.90 12.81
N THR A 260 12.30 -22.38 13.67
CA THR A 260 12.06 -23.60 14.48
C THR A 260 10.88 -23.41 15.45
N LEU A 261 10.27 -24.52 15.89
CA LEU A 261 9.16 -24.46 16.86
C LEU A 261 9.54 -23.71 18.14
N GLU A 262 10.76 -23.90 18.64
CA GLU A 262 11.24 -23.21 19.83
C GLU A 262 11.33 -21.69 19.62
N ILE A 263 11.86 -21.25 18.48
CA ILE A 263 11.91 -19.83 18.14
C ILE A 263 10.49 -19.27 17.97
N TRP A 264 9.57 -20.02 17.35
CA TRP A 264 8.17 -19.63 17.24
C TRP A 264 7.51 -19.47 18.62
N LYS A 265 7.75 -20.37 19.57
CA LYS A 265 7.23 -20.24 20.94
C LYS A 265 7.75 -18.97 21.62
N GLN A 266 9.05 -18.73 21.55
CA GLN A 266 9.68 -17.56 22.17
C GLN A 266 9.21 -16.24 21.55
N THR A 267 9.14 -16.18 20.23
CA THR A 267 8.69 -14.98 19.51
C THR A 267 7.19 -14.75 19.67
N THR A 268 6.37 -15.80 19.71
CA THR A 268 4.93 -15.71 20.01
C THR A 268 4.70 -15.13 21.40
N ALA A 269 5.39 -15.66 22.42
CA ALA A 269 5.32 -15.12 23.78
C ALA A 269 5.72 -13.63 23.81
N TRP A 270 6.83 -13.28 23.16
CA TRP A 270 7.29 -11.90 23.08
C TRP A 270 6.30 -10.96 22.38
N LEU A 271 5.66 -11.39 21.28
CA LEU A 271 4.63 -10.61 20.58
C LEU A 271 3.43 -10.33 21.51
N LEU A 272 3.01 -11.31 22.31
CA LEU A 272 1.87 -11.18 23.24
C LEU A 272 2.13 -10.17 24.36
N GLU A 273 3.39 -9.89 24.68
CA GLU A 273 3.81 -8.90 25.68
C GLU A 273 3.86 -7.47 25.13
N GLN A 274 3.88 -7.29 23.80
CA GLN A 274 4.05 -5.97 23.21
C GLN A 274 2.80 -5.11 23.37
N ARG A 275 3.01 -3.82 23.63
CA ARG A 275 1.94 -2.83 23.74
C ARG A 275 2.33 -1.54 23.03
N LYS A 276 1.44 -1.05 22.16
CA LYS A 276 1.63 0.18 21.38
C LYS A 276 1.52 1.41 22.27
N GLU A 277 2.53 2.27 22.22
CA GLU A 277 2.43 3.64 22.73
C GLU A 277 1.68 4.50 21.71
N ARG A 278 0.51 5.04 22.09
CA ARG A 278 -0.42 5.77 21.21
C ARG A 278 -0.14 7.26 21.07
N TYR A 279 0.53 7.84 22.07
CA TYR A 279 0.80 9.27 22.14
C TYR A 279 2.28 9.54 22.41
N PRO A 280 3.18 9.07 21.52
CA PRO A 280 4.60 9.29 21.72
C PRO A 280 4.92 10.78 21.62
N LYS A 281 5.87 11.24 22.44
CA LYS A 281 6.37 12.62 22.42
C LYS A 281 7.23 12.95 21.19
N GLN A 282 7.76 11.93 20.53
CA GLN A 282 8.55 12.10 19.30
C GLN A 282 7.89 11.30 18.20
N VAL A 283 7.77 11.84 17.00
CA VAL A 283 7.17 11.17 15.85
C VAL A 283 8.07 11.39 14.64
N SER A 284 8.25 10.32 13.88
CA SER A 284 8.94 10.34 12.61
C SER A 284 8.00 9.84 11.53
N LEU A 285 8.01 10.50 10.37
CA LEU A 285 7.29 10.06 9.18
C LEU A 285 8.14 10.30 7.95
N ALA A 286 8.62 9.22 7.35
CA ALA A 286 9.27 9.16 6.05
C ALA A 286 8.35 8.50 5.02
N THR A 287 8.21 9.10 3.84
CA THR A 287 7.43 8.49 2.75
C THR A 287 7.87 8.96 1.37
N TYR A 288 7.66 8.12 0.36
CA TYR A 288 7.79 8.49 -1.07
C TYR A 288 6.42 8.59 -1.76
N SER A 289 5.34 8.23 -1.06
CA SER A 289 3.97 8.18 -1.58
C SER A 289 2.98 8.68 -0.54
N LEU A 290 2.02 9.50 -0.96
CA LEU A 290 0.97 9.98 -0.06
C LEU A 290 -0.15 8.96 0.18
N ARG A 291 -0.02 7.72 -0.32
CA ARG A 291 -0.90 6.61 0.10
C ARG A 291 -0.64 6.24 1.57
N HIS A 292 0.61 6.36 2.02
CA HIS A 292 1.06 6.05 3.38
C HIS A 292 1.69 7.29 3.99
N ASN A 293 0.84 8.21 4.40
CA ASN A 293 1.22 9.59 4.68
C ASN A 293 1.02 10.01 6.14
N GLN A 294 0.83 9.05 7.04
CA GLN A 294 0.54 9.32 8.44
C GLN A 294 1.43 8.48 9.37
N SER A 295 1.88 9.12 10.44
CA SER A 295 2.51 8.49 11.59
C SER A 295 1.96 9.14 12.84
N TYR A 296 1.18 8.40 13.63
CA TYR A 296 0.54 8.93 14.84
C TYR A 296 -0.25 10.22 14.55
N TRP A 297 0.14 11.30 15.22
CA TRP A 297 -0.46 12.63 15.12
C TRP A 297 0.20 13.52 14.06
N VAL A 298 1.07 12.98 13.19
CA VAL A 298 1.70 13.70 12.07
C VAL A 298 1.21 13.14 10.74
N THR A 299 0.78 14.01 9.84
CA THR A 299 0.39 13.67 8.47
C THR A 299 1.14 14.56 7.49
N ILE A 300 1.74 13.97 6.45
CA ILE A 300 2.24 14.72 5.27
C ILE A 300 1.08 14.80 4.27
N ASP A 301 0.60 16.01 3.98
CA ASP A 301 -0.53 16.20 3.06
C ASP A 301 -0.08 16.45 1.62
N GLN A 302 1.14 16.96 1.42
CA GLN A 302 1.71 17.20 0.10
C GLN A 302 3.25 17.21 0.16
N LEU A 303 3.90 16.59 -0.83
CA LEU A 303 5.35 16.66 -1.02
C LEU A 303 5.72 17.90 -1.84
N GLU A 304 6.95 18.41 -1.73
CA GLU A 304 7.42 19.46 -2.65
C GLU A 304 7.75 18.88 -4.03
N VAL A 305 8.42 17.72 -4.05
CA VAL A 305 8.89 17.02 -5.24
C VAL A 305 8.53 15.54 -5.14
N TYR A 306 7.70 15.06 -6.06
CA TYR A 306 7.35 13.64 -6.18
C TYR A 306 8.50 12.81 -6.74
N GLY A 307 8.55 11.55 -6.33
CA GLY A 307 9.67 10.65 -6.61
C GLY A 307 10.85 10.80 -5.63
N GLN A 308 10.81 11.80 -4.75
CA GLN A 308 11.78 12.01 -3.67
C GLN A 308 11.16 11.70 -2.30
N ARG A 309 12.03 11.45 -1.31
CA ARG A 309 11.60 11.13 0.06
C ARG A 309 11.11 12.40 0.76
N GLY A 310 9.89 12.38 1.29
CA GLY A 310 9.44 13.33 2.31
C GLY A 310 9.80 12.82 3.69
N LEU A 311 10.21 13.71 4.59
CA LEU A 311 10.49 13.39 6.01
C LEU A 311 9.90 14.48 6.91
N VAL A 312 9.26 14.07 8.00
CA VAL A 312 8.94 14.91 9.15
C VAL A 312 9.52 14.28 10.41
N GLU A 313 10.30 15.04 11.16
CA GLU A 313 10.75 14.71 12.52
C GLU A 313 10.13 15.71 13.48
N ALA A 314 9.23 15.23 14.34
CA ALA A 314 8.52 16.04 15.32
C ALA A 314 8.87 15.59 16.74
N LYS A 315 9.19 16.53 17.64
CA LYS A 315 9.54 16.26 19.04
C LYS A 315 8.90 17.28 19.97
N LEU A 316 8.02 16.80 20.84
CA LEU A 316 7.39 17.55 21.90
C LEU A 316 8.30 17.55 23.15
N ALA A 317 8.89 18.70 23.45
CA ALA A 317 9.70 18.94 24.64
C ALA A 317 9.07 20.04 25.50
N ASP A 318 8.61 19.68 26.70
CA ASP A 318 7.92 20.56 27.65
C ASP A 318 6.71 21.29 27.04
N SER A 319 6.90 22.55 26.60
CA SER A 319 5.88 23.42 26.02
C SER A 319 6.20 23.85 24.57
N VAL A 320 7.20 23.22 23.95
CA VAL A 320 7.60 23.51 22.57
C VAL A 320 7.56 22.24 21.73
N LEU A 321 6.85 22.28 20.59
CA LEU A 321 6.93 21.25 19.57
C LEU A 321 7.95 21.66 18.52
N GLN A 322 9.06 20.92 18.43
CA GLN A 322 10.07 21.09 17.39
C GLN A 322 9.73 20.19 16.21
N VAL A 323 9.67 20.76 15.01
CA VAL A 323 9.37 20.03 13.77
C VAL A 323 10.40 20.40 12.72
N GLN A 324 11.02 19.39 12.12
CA GLN A 324 11.92 19.51 10.98
C GLN A 324 11.33 18.76 9.80
N THR A 325 11.43 19.35 8.62
CA THR A 325 10.89 18.79 7.39
C THR A 325 11.95 18.69 6.29
N GLU A 326 11.80 17.67 5.43
CA GLU A 326 12.53 17.50 4.17
C GLU A 326 11.51 17.19 3.08
N ASN A 327 11.49 17.97 1.99
CA ASN A 327 10.60 17.74 0.85
C ASN A 327 9.08 17.72 1.20
N VAL A 328 8.65 18.57 2.14
CA VAL A 328 7.24 18.67 2.58
C VAL A 328 6.66 20.05 2.24
N ARG A 329 5.56 20.06 1.49
CA ARG A 329 4.86 21.28 1.07
C ARG A 329 3.72 21.66 2.01
N THR A 330 2.95 20.67 2.46
CA THR A 330 1.90 20.83 3.45
C THR A 330 1.90 19.65 4.41
N LEU A 331 1.61 19.91 5.68
CA LEU A 331 1.46 18.88 6.70
C LEU A 331 0.38 19.25 7.71
N SER A 332 -0.12 18.23 8.40
CA SER A 332 -1.09 18.35 9.48
C SER A 332 -0.50 17.75 10.76
N ILE A 333 -0.71 18.42 11.88
CA ILE A 333 -0.25 17.98 13.20
C ILE A 333 -1.45 17.95 14.15
N GLY A 334 -1.58 16.86 14.90
CA GLY A 334 -2.64 16.64 15.86
C GLY A 334 -3.84 15.85 15.28
N PRO A 335 -4.83 15.57 16.13
CA PRO A 335 -4.91 15.98 17.54
C PRO A 335 -3.91 15.23 18.44
N ILE A 336 -3.45 15.91 19.50
CA ILE A 336 -2.64 15.36 20.59
C ILE A 336 -3.42 15.54 21.88
N ASP A 337 -3.86 14.43 22.47
CA ASP A 337 -4.69 14.45 23.68
C ASP A 337 -3.97 15.12 24.86
N HIS A 338 -4.73 15.84 25.67
CA HIS A 338 -4.27 16.52 26.89
C HIS A 338 -3.17 17.57 26.68
N GLN A 339 -2.92 18.01 25.44
CA GLN A 339 -1.96 19.07 25.17
C GLN A 339 -2.59 20.45 25.42
N HIS A 340 -1.85 21.36 26.03
CA HIS A 340 -2.23 22.77 26.14
C HIS A 340 -1.73 23.57 24.93
N LEU A 341 -2.03 24.87 24.86
CA LEU A 341 -1.39 25.76 23.90
C LEU A 341 0.13 25.63 24.02
N ILE A 342 0.80 25.38 22.90
CA ILE A 342 2.27 25.24 22.84
C ILE A 342 2.85 26.15 21.77
N ASP A 343 4.12 26.49 21.95
CA ASP A 343 4.87 27.10 20.87
C ASP A 343 5.35 26.00 19.92
N LEU A 344 5.37 26.30 18.63
CA LEU A 344 5.77 25.37 17.59
C LEU A 344 6.93 25.97 16.80
N SER A 345 8.02 25.22 16.69
CA SER A 345 9.18 25.58 15.89
C SER A 345 9.24 24.69 14.64
N LEU A 346 8.76 25.18 13.50
CA LEU A 346 8.72 24.47 12.22
C LEU A 346 9.84 24.96 11.31
N ASP A 347 10.86 24.13 11.09
CA ASP A 347 12.06 24.49 10.31
C ASP A 347 12.71 25.82 10.79
N GLY A 348 12.67 26.06 12.11
CA GLY A 348 13.18 27.27 12.75
C GLY A 348 12.20 28.45 12.78
N HIS A 349 11.02 28.36 12.15
CA HIS A 349 9.96 29.36 12.25
C HIS A 349 9.15 29.13 13.53
N ILE A 350 9.05 30.15 14.37
CA ILE A 350 8.28 30.09 15.62
C ILE A 350 6.84 30.51 15.36
N ILE A 351 5.89 29.65 15.74
CA ILE A 351 4.45 29.88 15.74
C ILE A 351 3.98 29.73 17.19
N GLU A 352 3.60 30.83 17.82
CA GLU A 352 3.22 30.86 19.23
C GLU A 352 1.79 30.36 19.45
N SER A 353 1.54 29.77 20.62
CA SER A 353 0.18 29.42 21.10
C SER A 353 -0.67 28.59 20.12
N VAL A 354 -0.11 27.50 19.61
CA VAL A 354 -0.82 26.53 18.76
C VAL A 354 -1.66 25.57 19.61
N ASP A 355 -2.93 25.38 19.25
CA ASP A 355 -3.85 24.43 19.89
C ASP A 355 -3.83 23.08 19.19
N LEU A 356 -3.02 22.14 19.69
CA LEU A 356 -2.94 20.78 19.16
C LEU A 356 -3.97 19.81 19.75
N GLN A 357 -4.96 20.27 20.54
CA GLN A 357 -6.11 19.40 20.90
C GLN A 357 -6.99 19.10 19.68
N LYS A 358 -6.86 19.91 18.64
CA LYS A 358 -7.40 19.68 17.31
C LYS A 358 -6.25 19.49 16.33
N GLN A 359 -6.58 18.99 15.14
CA GLN A 359 -5.62 18.95 14.05
C GLN A 359 -5.42 20.37 13.49
N GLU A 360 -4.16 20.80 13.44
CA GLU A 360 -3.73 22.05 12.82
C GLU A 360 -3.00 21.77 11.50
N GLN A 361 -3.16 22.69 10.56
CA GLN A 361 -2.68 22.56 9.19
C GLN A 361 -1.62 23.61 8.89
N PHE A 362 -0.54 23.19 8.23
CA PHE A 362 0.60 24.03 7.91
C PHE A 362 0.93 23.93 6.43
N GLN A 363 1.14 25.08 5.80
CA GLN A 363 1.54 25.19 4.41
C GLN A 363 2.80 26.02 4.28
N ARG A 364 3.74 25.54 3.47
CA ARG A 364 4.95 26.25 3.11
C ARG A 364 4.74 27.04 1.82
N ASP A 365 5.18 28.29 1.76
CA ASP A 365 5.15 29.09 0.53
C ASP A 365 6.37 28.81 -0.36
N GLN A 366 6.52 29.51 -1.50
CA GLN A 366 7.68 29.31 -2.40
C GLN A 366 8.99 29.91 -1.86
N ARG A 367 8.93 30.80 -0.86
CA ARG A 367 10.10 31.39 -0.19
C ARG A 367 10.59 30.52 0.97
N GLY A 368 9.79 29.53 1.35
CA GLY A 368 10.08 28.59 2.41
C GLY A 368 9.44 28.96 3.75
N ASP A 369 8.59 29.99 3.78
CA ASP A 369 7.89 30.47 4.98
C ASP A 369 6.68 29.59 5.28
N TRP A 370 6.45 29.30 6.57
CA TRP A 370 5.32 28.49 7.02
C TRP A 370 4.13 29.36 7.48
N THR A 371 2.93 28.98 7.04
CA THR A 371 1.67 29.56 7.50
C THR A 371 0.78 28.51 8.14
N ILE A 372 0.20 28.83 9.30
CA ILE A 372 -0.82 28.01 9.95
C ILE A 372 -2.21 28.39 9.44
N GLY A 373 -3.03 27.38 9.15
CA GLY A 373 -4.41 27.56 8.75
C GLY A 373 -4.86 26.53 7.73
N PRO A 374 -6.17 26.51 7.42
CA PRO A 374 -6.69 25.57 6.47
C PRO A 374 -6.14 25.84 5.06
N PHE A 375 -5.70 24.80 4.38
CA PHE A 375 -5.36 24.84 2.96
C PHE A 375 -6.36 24.00 2.13
N ASN A 376 -6.39 24.24 0.83
CA ASN A 376 -7.23 23.49 -0.10
C ASN A 376 -6.36 22.88 -1.20
N LEU A 377 -6.24 21.55 -1.20
CA LEU A 377 -5.52 20.79 -2.23
C LEU A 377 -6.46 20.29 -3.33
N PHE A 378 -7.67 20.82 -3.46
CA PHE A 378 -8.58 20.44 -4.53
C PHE A 378 -7.96 20.77 -5.89
N GLY A 379 -7.95 19.79 -6.80
CA GLY A 379 -7.28 19.90 -8.09
C GLY A 379 -5.76 19.68 -8.03
N GLN A 380 -5.18 19.55 -6.84
CA GLN A 380 -3.77 19.25 -6.65
C GLN A 380 -3.55 17.80 -6.25
N LYS A 381 -2.29 17.37 -6.33
CA LYS A 381 -1.83 16.12 -5.73
C LYS A 381 -1.99 16.18 -4.22
N ARG A 382 -2.63 15.14 -3.69
CA ARG A 382 -3.03 15.01 -2.28
C ARG A 382 -3.23 13.53 -1.94
N PRO A 383 -3.36 13.14 -0.66
CA PRO A 383 -3.54 11.74 -0.28
C PRO A 383 -4.69 11.08 -1.05
N GLN A 384 -4.47 9.85 -1.54
CA GLN A 384 -5.39 9.08 -2.39
C GLN A 384 -5.69 9.68 -3.78
N ASN A 385 -5.09 10.83 -4.12
CA ASN A 385 -5.05 11.37 -5.48
C ASN A 385 -3.71 12.09 -5.73
N THR A 386 -2.63 11.32 -5.81
CA THR A 386 -1.24 11.74 -5.93
C THR A 386 -0.54 11.23 -7.20
N GLY A 387 -0.97 10.11 -7.78
CA GLY A 387 -0.10 9.27 -8.59
C GLY A 387 1.00 8.60 -7.74
N PRO A 388 1.97 7.89 -8.32
CA PRO A 388 2.13 7.58 -9.75
C PRO A 388 1.12 6.54 -10.24
N ILE A 389 1.30 5.99 -11.45
CA ILE A 389 0.40 4.97 -12.04
C ILE A 389 0.12 3.81 -11.07
N SER A 390 1.06 3.46 -10.20
CA SER A 390 0.82 2.41 -9.20
C SER A 390 -0.34 2.70 -8.23
N ASP A 391 -0.67 3.97 -8.04
CA ASP A 391 -1.71 4.39 -7.10
C ASP A 391 -3.13 4.07 -7.61
N LEU A 392 -3.32 3.78 -8.90
CA LEU A 392 -4.61 3.31 -9.43
C LEU A 392 -5.07 1.99 -8.79
N PHE A 393 -4.12 1.17 -8.31
CA PHE A 393 -4.34 -0.23 -7.94
C PHE A 393 -4.61 -0.48 -6.44
N TYR A 394 -4.92 0.56 -5.67
CA TYR A 394 -5.41 0.41 -4.29
C TYR A 394 -6.93 0.53 -4.19
N ASP A 395 -7.56 1.04 -5.25
CA ASP A 395 -8.99 1.30 -5.32
C ASP A 395 -9.59 0.52 -6.50
N GLY A 396 -10.92 0.56 -6.66
CA GLY A 396 -11.60 -0.09 -7.78
C GLY A 396 -11.16 0.50 -9.11
N LEU A 397 -10.67 -0.35 -10.02
CA LEU A 397 -10.17 0.03 -11.35
C LEU A 397 -10.94 -0.72 -12.45
N LEU A 398 -11.22 -0.03 -13.56
CA LEU A 398 -11.72 -0.63 -14.80
C LEU A 398 -10.69 -0.48 -15.92
N LEU A 399 -10.50 -1.54 -16.70
CA LEU A 399 -9.76 -1.50 -17.96
C LEU A 399 -10.74 -1.19 -19.08
N VAL A 400 -10.50 -0.11 -19.83
CA VAL A 400 -11.50 0.46 -20.73
C VAL A 400 -10.95 0.52 -22.16
N PRO A 401 -11.07 -0.56 -22.94
CA PRO A 401 -10.64 -0.55 -24.33
C PRO A 401 -11.55 0.34 -25.18
N GLY A 402 -10.94 1.17 -26.02
CA GLY A 402 -11.65 2.00 -26.98
C GLY A 402 -12.28 1.18 -28.11
N THR A 403 -13.55 1.43 -28.45
CA THR A 403 -14.30 0.64 -29.43
C THR A 403 -14.85 1.40 -30.62
N ILE A 404 -14.68 2.73 -30.69
CA ILE A 404 -15.23 3.58 -31.75
C ILE A 404 -14.28 3.82 -32.93
N GLY A 405 -13.02 3.39 -32.81
CA GLY A 405 -12.00 3.50 -33.85
C GLY A 405 -12.19 2.50 -35.00
N THR A 406 -11.15 2.36 -35.82
CA THR A 406 -11.05 1.32 -36.84
C THR A 406 -11.13 -0.08 -36.24
N LYS A 407 -11.39 -1.09 -37.08
CA LYS A 407 -11.40 -2.50 -36.66
C LYS A 407 -10.07 -2.94 -36.04
N GLU A 408 -8.97 -2.39 -36.54
CA GLU A 408 -7.61 -2.68 -36.06
C GLU A 408 -7.36 -2.04 -34.69
N GLU A 409 -7.70 -0.76 -34.50
CA GLU A 409 -7.61 -0.08 -33.20
C GLU A 409 -8.45 -0.80 -32.14
N LYS A 410 -9.70 -1.14 -32.46
CA LYS A 410 -10.57 -1.88 -31.56
C LYS A 410 -9.94 -3.22 -31.15
N PHE A 411 -9.35 -3.94 -32.10
CA PHE A 411 -8.68 -5.21 -31.81
C PHE A 411 -7.52 -5.04 -30.82
N PHE A 412 -6.59 -4.12 -31.10
CA PHE A 412 -5.42 -3.94 -30.25
C PHE A 412 -5.76 -3.32 -28.89
N ASN A 413 -6.69 -2.37 -28.82
CA ASN A 413 -7.15 -1.80 -27.55
C ASN A 413 -7.74 -2.89 -26.64
N THR A 414 -8.64 -3.74 -27.16
CA THR A 414 -9.20 -4.87 -26.40
C THR A 414 -8.10 -5.87 -26.03
N TRP A 415 -7.23 -6.24 -26.96
CA TRP A 415 -6.17 -7.21 -26.71
C TRP A 415 -5.20 -6.77 -25.61
N VAL A 416 -4.78 -5.50 -25.58
CA VAL A 416 -3.90 -4.98 -24.52
C VAL A 416 -4.63 -4.96 -23.17
N ALA A 417 -5.91 -4.54 -23.13
CA ALA A 417 -6.71 -4.56 -21.90
C ALA A 417 -6.87 -5.97 -21.32
N ASP A 418 -7.18 -6.97 -22.16
CA ASP A 418 -7.34 -8.37 -21.75
C ASP A 418 -6.01 -8.98 -21.25
N ASN A 419 -4.89 -8.63 -21.91
CA ASN A 419 -3.57 -9.04 -21.44
C ASN A 419 -3.21 -8.40 -20.11
N ALA A 420 -3.53 -7.12 -19.90
CA ALA A 420 -3.33 -6.46 -18.62
C ALA A 420 -4.13 -7.15 -17.52
N ALA A 421 -5.42 -7.44 -17.73
CA ALA A 421 -6.23 -8.21 -16.77
C ALA A 421 -5.59 -9.57 -16.43
N THR A 422 -5.11 -10.29 -17.45
CA THR A 422 -4.42 -11.59 -17.28
C THR A 422 -3.11 -11.45 -16.53
N TYR A 423 -2.36 -10.37 -16.79
CA TYR A 423 -1.10 -10.07 -16.12
C TYR A 423 -1.30 -9.86 -14.61
N PHE A 424 -2.34 -9.13 -14.21
CA PHE A 424 -2.69 -8.95 -12.80
C PHE A 424 -3.12 -10.25 -12.12
N ARG A 425 -3.94 -11.07 -12.79
CA ARG A 425 -4.34 -12.39 -12.27
C ARG A 425 -3.14 -13.32 -12.05
N THR A 426 -2.12 -13.26 -12.90
CA THR A 426 -1.01 -14.22 -12.89
C THR A 426 0.26 -13.72 -12.17
N ARG A 427 0.48 -12.41 -12.12
CA ARG A 427 1.70 -11.78 -11.59
C ARG A 427 1.47 -10.55 -10.72
N ASN A 428 0.21 -10.27 -10.34
CA ASN A 428 -0.19 -9.08 -9.60
C ASN A 428 0.48 -7.81 -10.13
N GLY A 429 0.38 -7.57 -11.44
CA GLY A 429 0.85 -6.32 -12.05
C GLY A 429 2.35 -6.01 -11.91
N GLY A 430 3.18 -7.00 -11.52
CA GLY A 430 4.63 -6.87 -11.54
C GLY A 430 5.31 -6.40 -10.26
N VAL A 431 4.58 -6.33 -9.12
CA VAL A 431 5.13 -5.85 -7.83
C VAL A 431 6.41 -6.58 -7.42
N HIS A 432 6.54 -7.85 -7.81
CA HIS A 432 7.69 -8.67 -7.44
C HIS A 432 8.30 -9.35 -8.68
N ARG A 433 9.27 -8.67 -9.31
CA ARG A 433 9.98 -9.13 -10.53
C ARG A 433 10.85 -10.38 -10.37
N GLY A 434 10.90 -10.98 -9.18
CA GLY A 434 11.92 -11.97 -8.84
C GLY A 434 11.45 -13.23 -8.14
N GLY A 435 10.16 -13.49 -7.94
CA GLY A 435 9.77 -14.70 -7.21
C GLY A 435 8.31 -14.78 -6.79
N ILE A 436 7.82 -16.02 -6.80
CA ILE A 436 6.43 -16.42 -6.51
C ILE A 436 5.44 -16.01 -7.60
N MET A 437 5.66 -16.57 -8.80
CA MET A 437 4.56 -16.77 -9.75
C MET A 437 3.50 -17.63 -9.05
N GLY A 438 2.25 -17.19 -9.08
CA GLY A 438 1.16 -17.88 -8.41
C GLY A 438 -0.18 -17.28 -8.82
N GLU A 439 -1.24 -18.06 -8.62
CA GLU A 439 -2.61 -17.61 -8.83
C GLU A 439 -2.91 -16.45 -7.85
N ASN A 440 -3.29 -15.30 -8.41
CA ASN A 440 -3.88 -14.20 -7.67
C ASN A 440 -5.34 -14.09 -8.05
N GLU A 441 -6.16 -13.71 -7.07
CA GLU A 441 -7.58 -13.44 -7.29
C GLU A 441 -7.85 -11.96 -7.55
N VAL A 442 -6.83 -11.26 -8.04
CA VAL A 442 -6.98 -9.90 -8.54
C VAL A 442 -7.62 -10.01 -9.91
N GLU A 443 -8.91 -9.67 -9.98
CA GLU A 443 -9.66 -9.56 -11.21
C GLU A 443 -9.99 -8.09 -11.46
N ILE A 444 -9.36 -7.50 -12.47
CA ILE A 444 -9.65 -6.15 -12.91
C ILE A 444 -10.65 -6.27 -14.07
N PRO A 445 -11.89 -5.76 -13.94
CA PRO A 445 -12.89 -5.88 -14.98
C PRO A 445 -12.47 -5.10 -16.25
N VAL A 446 -12.70 -5.73 -17.40
CA VAL A 446 -12.59 -5.07 -18.71
C VAL A 446 -13.99 -4.65 -19.14
N VAL A 447 -14.21 -3.35 -19.32
CA VAL A 447 -15.51 -2.77 -19.70
C VAL A 447 -15.32 -1.89 -20.94
N PRO A 448 -15.97 -2.19 -22.08
CA PRO A 448 -15.89 -1.33 -23.26
C PRO A 448 -16.24 0.13 -22.93
N ASP A 449 -15.53 1.07 -23.55
CA ASP A 449 -15.79 2.51 -23.43
C ASP A 449 -17.25 2.91 -23.63
N THR A 450 -17.97 2.28 -24.56
CA THR A 450 -19.39 2.54 -24.85
C THR A 450 -20.37 1.93 -23.84
N GLU A 451 -19.89 1.10 -22.90
CA GLU A 451 -20.69 0.44 -21.86
C GLU A 451 -20.49 1.06 -20.47
N LEU A 452 -19.63 2.06 -20.35
CA LEU A 452 -19.47 2.82 -19.11
C LEU A 452 -20.73 3.63 -18.80
N ASN A 453 -21.11 3.63 -17.52
CA ASN A 453 -22.24 4.39 -17.00
C ASN A 453 -21.76 5.40 -15.95
N ASP A 454 -22.65 6.29 -15.50
CA ASP A 454 -22.32 7.36 -14.55
C ASP A 454 -21.76 6.83 -13.22
N THR A 455 -22.27 5.70 -12.73
CA THR A 455 -21.75 5.05 -11.51
C THR A 455 -20.30 4.61 -11.70
N HIS A 456 -19.96 3.99 -12.85
CA HIS A 456 -18.58 3.62 -13.15
C HIS A 456 -17.64 4.85 -13.16
N LEU A 457 -18.04 5.92 -13.84
CA LEU A 457 -17.25 7.16 -13.94
C LEU A 457 -17.04 7.83 -12.58
N GLN A 458 -18.05 7.82 -11.71
CA GLN A 458 -17.98 8.45 -10.39
C GLN A 458 -17.18 7.62 -9.37
N GLU A 459 -17.30 6.30 -9.41
CA GLU A 459 -16.86 5.42 -8.34
C GLU A 459 -15.54 4.71 -8.62
N LYS A 460 -15.12 4.55 -9.87
CA LYS A 460 -13.95 3.75 -10.25
C LYS A 460 -12.84 4.61 -10.86
N ASN A 461 -11.61 4.17 -10.68
CA ASN A 461 -10.49 4.60 -11.51
C ASN A 461 -10.62 3.96 -12.89
N LEU A 462 -10.11 4.63 -13.93
CA LEU A 462 -10.20 4.16 -15.31
C LEU A 462 -8.79 4.05 -15.91
N LEU A 463 -8.47 2.94 -16.56
CA LEU A 463 -7.34 2.82 -17.47
C LEU A 463 -7.87 2.68 -18.90
N LEU A 464 -7.85 3.78 -19.63
CA LEU A 464 -8.35 3.88 -21.00
C LEU A 464 -7.27 3.41 -21.99
N TYR A 465 -7.65 2.58 -22.94
CA TYR A 465 -6.78 2.18 -24.06
C TYR A 465 -7.26 2.83 -25.35
N GLY A 466 -6.33 3.44 -26.09
CA GLY A 466 -6.57 4.10 -27.37
C GLY A 466 -6.25 5.60 -27.36
N THR A 467 -6.90 6.32 -28.27
CA THR A 467 -6.74 7.76 -28.53
C THR A 467 -8.10 8.46 -28.53
N TYR A 468 -8.15 9.79 -28.67
CA TYR A 468 -9.41 10.54 -28.82
C TYR A 468 -10.25 10.07 -30.03
N ALA A 469 -9.63 9.47 -31.05
CA ALA A 469 -10.34 8.95 -32.22
C ALA A 469 -10.87 7.52 -32.02
N SER A 470 -10.31 6.75 -31.07
CA SER A 470 -10.62 5.33 -30.92
C SER A 470 -11.30 4.95 -29.60
N ASN A 471 -11.37 5.85 -28.62
CA ASN A 471 -12.02 5.64 -27.34
C ASN A 471 -13.08 6.73 -27.07
N ALA A 472 -14.35 6.33 -26.90
CA ALA A 472 -15.50 7.22 -26.76
C ALA A 472 -15.45 8.09 -25.50
N VAL A 473 -14.95 7.55 -24.40
CA VAL A 473 -14.79 8.32 -23.15
C VAL A 473 -13.68 9.33 -23.31
N LEU A 474 -12.55 8.93 -23.90
CA LEU A 474 -11.46 9.86 -24.16
C LEU A 474 -11.88 10.97 -25.12
N ALA A 475 -12.62 10.63 -26.19
CA ALA A 475 -13.18 11.59 -27.16
C ALA A 475 -14.03 12.68 -26.49
N ALA A 476 -14.85 12.32 -25.49
CA ALA A 476 -15.66 13.28 -24.74
C ALA A 476 -14.83 14.26 -23.89
N TRP A 477 -13.55 13.95 -23.65
CA TRP A 477 -12.60 14.76 -22.89
C TRP A 477 -11.51 15.40 -23.75
N GLU A 478 -11.70 15.45 -25.07
CA GLU A 478 -10.77 16.14 -25.97
C GLU A 478 -10.55 17.60 -25.52
N GLY A 479 -9.29 17.97 -25.33
CA GLY A 479 -8.90 19.29 -24.82
C GLY A 479 -8.98 19.49 -23.31
N LYS A 480 -9.48 18.52 -22.52
CA LYS A 480 -9.49 18.59 -21.05
C LYS A 480 -8.20 18.08 -20.39
N LEU A 481 -7.42 17.27 -21.10
CA LEU A 481 -6.16 16.70 -20.61
C LEU A 481 -4.97 17.29 -21.38
N PRO A 482 -3.79 17.44 -20.76
CA PRO A 482 -2.60 17.98 -21.41
C PRO A 482 -1.92 16.93 -22.33
N LEU A 483 -2.72 16.13 -23.03
CA LEU A 483 -2.30 15.03 -23.90
C LEU A 483 -3.06 15.12 -25.22
N THR A 484 -2.35 15.08 -26.36
CA THR A 484 -2.94 15.00 -27.70
C THR A 484 -2.19 13.99 -28.56
N PHE A 485 -2.92 13.41 -29.51
CA PHE A 485 -2.40 12.45 -30.48
C PHE A 485 -2.52 13.04 -31.88
N SER A 486 -1.48 12.90 -32.68
CA SER A 486 -1.46 13.19 -34.11
C SER A 486 -0.88 11.98 -34.85
N ASN A 487 -0.96 11.95 -36.19
CA ASN A 487 -0.59 10.78 -36.99
C ASN A 487 0.78 10.16 -36.67
N GLN A 488 1.78 10.97 -36.27
CA GLN A 488 3.12 10.48 -35.94
C GLN A 488 3.70 11.11 -34.68
N ALA A 489 2.90 11.86 -33.92
CA ALA A 489 3.41 12.50 -32.71
C ALA A 489 2.41 12.46 -31.55
N ILE A 490 2.94 12.25 -30.35
CA ILE A 490 2.26 12.45 -29.08
C ILE A 490 2.76 13.77 -28.50
N HIS A 491 1.84 14.65 -28.12
CA HIS A 491 2.17 15.86 -27.38
C HIS A 491 1.66 15.73 -25.96
N ILE A 492 2.54 15.91 -24.98
CA ILE A 492 2.18 15.88 -23.57
C ILE A 492 2.86 17.04 -22.82
N GLY A 493 2.04 17.86 -22.17
CA GLY A 493 2.38 19.12 -21.49
C GLY A 493 3.56 19.89 -22.07
N GLY A 494 3.40 20.34 -23.31
CA GLY A 494 4.36 21.18 -24.03
C GLY A 494 5.53 20.42 -24.68
N LYS A 495 5.73 19.14 -24.36
CA LYS A 495 6.71 18.27 -25.03
C LYS A 495 6.06 17.53 -26.20
N SER A 496 6.87 17.20 -27.21
CA SER A 496 6.42 16.49 -28.42
C SER A 496 7.36 15.33 -28.73
N TYR A 497 6.78 14.15 -28.95
CA TYR A 497 7.50 12.92 -29.27
C TYR A 497 7.03 12.39 -30.60
N THR A 498 7.93 12.30 -31.59
CA THR A 498 7.61 11.89 -32.96
C THR A 498 8.25 10.56 -33.30
N GLY A 499 7.50 9.69 -33.97
CA GLY A 499 7.98 8.41 -34.50
C GLY A 499 6.81 7.47 -34.80
N ASP A 500 7.03 6.46 -35.64
CA ASP A 500 5.95 5.62 -36.18
C ASP A 500 5.29 4.68 -35.16
N ARG A 501 5.92 4.50 -33.99
CA ARG A 501 5.45 3.60 -32.92
C ARG A 501 5.59 4.23 -31.54
N VAL A 502 5.45 5.56 -31.46
CA VAL A 502 5.44 6.26 -30.18
C VAL A 502 4.14 5.95 -29.45
N ALA A 503 4.26 5.60 -28.17
CA ALA A 503 3.16 5.36 -27.26
C ALA A 503 3.46 5.95 -25.89
N ILE A 504 2.40 6.12 -25.11
CA ILE A 504 2.42 6.72 -23.79
C ILE A 504 1.52 5.95 -22.84
N LEU A 505 1.97 5.85 -21.59
CA LEU A 505 1.13 5.54 -20.45
C LEU A 505 1.25 6.69 -19.44
N ALA A 506 0.14 7.34 -19.11
CA ALA A 506 0.12 8.51 -18.21
C ALA A 506 -1.14 8.52 -17.33
N VAL A 507 -1.01 8.94 -16.07
CA VAL A 507 -2.13 9.11 -15.12
C VAL A 507 -2.47 10.58 -14.89
N PHE A 508 -3.75 10.90 -14.77
CA PHE A 508 -4.29 12.23 -14.47
C PHE A 508 -5.46 12.11 -13.48
N PRO A 509 -5.87 13.22 -12.83
CA PRO A 509 -7.17 13.29 -12.16
C PRO A 509 -8.28 13.13 -13.19
N HIS A 510 -9.33 12.40 -12.85
CA HIS A 510 -10.50 12.28 -13.70
C HIS A 510 -11.13 13.68 -13.91
N PRO A 511 -11.34 14.15 -15.17
CA PRO A 511 -11.74 15.53 -15.45
C PRO A 511 -13.03 15.99 -14.75
N ASP A 512 -14.03 15.11 -14.67
CA ASP A 512 -15.33 15.41 -14.06
C ASP A 512 -15.46 14.92 -12.60
N HIS A 513 -14.50 14.10 -12.12
CA HIS A 513 -14.52 13.44 -10.81
C HIS A 513 -13.11 13.45 -10.19
N PRO A 514 -12.55 14.63 -9.86
CA PRO A 514 -11.13 14.80 -9.52
C PRO A 514 -10.69 14.15 -8.19
N HIS A 515 -11.50 13.26 -7.60
CA HIS A 515 -11.11 12.31 -6.55
C HIS A 515 -10.79 10.91 -7.09
N ARG A 516 -10.95 10.67 -8.39
CA ARG A 516 -10.58 9.45 -9.12
C ARG A 516 -9.48 9.72 -10.11
N TYR A 517 -8.87 8.63 -10.58
CA TYR A 517 -7.87 8.65 -11.64
C TYR A 517 -8.46 8.29 -13.00
N VAL A 518 -7.90 8.91 -14.03
CA VAL A 518 -7.88 8.38 -15.39
C VAL A 518 -6.42 8.15 -15.79
N ALA A 519 -6.08 6.93 -16.18
CA ALA A 519 -4.84 6.64 -16.88
C ALA A 519 -5.13 6.34 -18.35
N ILE A 520 -4.20 6.70 -19.23
CA ILE A 520 -4.35 6.54 -20.69
C ILE A 520 -3.14 5.76 -21.21
N HIS A 521 -3.41 4.60 -21.83
CA HIS A 521 -2.45 3.85 -22.64
C HIS A 521 -2.78 4.07 -24.13
N GLY A 522 -2.07 4.99 -24.77
CA GLY A 522 -2.34 5.40 -26.15
C GLY A 522 -1.09 5.41 -27.01
N GLY A 523 -1.28 5.38 -28.33
CA GLY A 523 -0.18 5.39 -29.29
C GLY A 523 -0.58 6.00 -30.63
N VAL A 524 0.41 6.36 -31.44
CA VAL A 524 0.19 6.96 -32.78
C VAL A 524 -0.23 5.92 -33.82
N SER A 525 0.03 4.64 -33.56
CA SER A 525 -0.43 3.51 -34.36
C SER A 525 -1.20 2.50 -33.47
N PRO A 526 -2.10 1.68 -34.04
CA PRO A 526 -2.83 0.67 -33.28
C PRO A 526 -1.92 -0.33 -32.55
N ASP A 527 -0.77 -0.67 -33.12
CA ASP A 527 0.17 -1.63 -32.54
C ASP A 527 1.17 -1.00 -31.54
N ALA A 528 1.34 0.32 -31.52
CA ALA A 528 2.33 0.99 -30.66
C ALA A 528 2.13 0.67 -29.16
N VAL A 529 0.88 0.57 -28.72
CA VAL A 529 0.53 0.26 -27.32
C VAL A 529 0.98 -1.15 -26.90
N THR A 530 1.06 -2.10 -27.84
CA THR A 530 1.46 -3.50 -27.56
C THR A 530 2.91 -3.63 -27.12
N TRP A 531 3.75 -2.68 -27.54
CA TRP A 531 5.16 -2.62 -27.14
C TRP A 531 5.34 -2.28 -25.66
N GLY A 532 4.30 -1.78 -24.97
CA GLY A 532 4.32 -1.54 -23.53
C GLY A 532 4.17 -2.80 -22.66
N SER A 533 4.01 -3.99 -23.27
CA SER A 533 3.83 -5.26 -22.56
C SER A 533 5.01 -5.68 -21.66
N HIS A 534 6.18 -5.05 -21.80
CA HIS A 534 7.33 -5.24 -20.92
C HIS A 534 7.31 -4.33 -19.67
N LEU A 535 6.35 -3.40 -19.58
CA LEU A 535 6.23 -2.46 -18.48
C LEU A 535 5.46 -3.08 -17.30
N ASP A 536 6.02 -2.98 -16.10
CA ASP A 536 5.32 -3.34 -14.88
C ASP A 536 4.56 -2.13 -14.35
N MET A 537 3.26 -2.08 -14.64
CA MET A 537 2.39 -0.94 -14.35
C MET A 537 2.43 -0.49 -12.88
N GLN A 538 2.72 -1.38 -11.94
CA GLN A 538 2.80 -1.04 -10.52
C GLN A 538 4.12 -0.38 -10.10
N LEU A 539 5.07 -0.22 -11.01
CA LEU A 539 6.37 0.42 -10.77
C LEU A 539 6.56 1.71 -11.58
N LEU A 540 5.60 2.02 -12.45
CA LEU A 540 5.69 3.17 -13.34
C LEU A 540 5.54 4.49 -12.58
N PRO A 541 6.18 5.57 -13.07
CA PRO A 541 6.02 6.93 -12.57
C PRO A 541 4.65 7.50 -13.01
N ASP A 542 4.46 8.83 -13.00
CA ASP A 542 3.19 9.41 -13.45
C ASP A 542 2.98 9.27 -14.96
N TYR A 543 4.05 9.37 -15.74
CA TYR A 543 4.02 9.12 -17.17
C TYR A 543 5.29 8.46 -17.68
N ILE A 544 5.14 7.67 -18.74
CA ILE A 544 6.24 7.11 -19.52
C ILE A 544 5.89 7.16 -21.01
N VAL A 545 6.83 7.65 -21.81
CA VAL A 545 6.76 7.68 -23.26
C VAL A 545 7.80 6.73 -23.81
N TYR A 546 7.42 5.90 -24.77
CA TYR A 546 8.33 4.93 -25.39
C TYR A 546 8.05 4.82 -26.89
N CYS A 547 9.03 4.35 -27.65
CA CYS A 547 8.91 4.11 -29.09
C CYS A 547 9.53 2.76 -29.45
N GLY A 548 8.73 1.83 -29.99
CA GLY A 548 9.21 0.51 -30.40
C GLY A 548 9.90 -0.29 -29.30
N GLY A 549 9.51 -0.09 -28.03
CA GLY A 549 10.09 -0.76 -26.85
C GLY A 549 11.21 0.02 -26.15
N GLU A 550 11.72 1.11 -26.74
CA GLU A 550 12.72 1.98 -26.11
C GLU A 550 12.03 3.12 -25.35
N THR A 551 12.42 3.35 -24.09
CA THR A 551 11.90 4.49 -23.31
C THR A 551 12.50 5.79 -23.81
N LEU A 552 11.65 6.77 -24.13
CA LEU A 552 12.03 8.10 -24.62
C LEU A 552 12.05 9.15 -23.50
N ASP A 553 11.03 9.15 -22.64
CA ASP A 553 10.90 10.07 -21.51
C ASP A 553 10.03 9.46 -20.42
N TRP A 554 10.17 9.95 -19.20
CA TRP A 554 9.34 9.58 -18.06
C TRP A 554 9.43 10.65 -16.99
N GLY A 555 8.45 10.71 -16.10
CA GLY A 555 8.50 11.71 -15.02
C GLY A 555 7.32 11.67 -14.07
N PHE A 556 7.40 12.56 -13.09
CA PHE A 556 6.35 12.83 -12.12
C PHE A 556 5.78 14.23 -12.36
N TRP A 557 4.47 14.37 -12.27
CA TRP A 557 3.81 15.67 -12.31
C TRP A 557 4.12 16.48 -11.06
N SER A 558 4.11 17.80 -11.23
CA SER A 558 4.06 18.75 -10.12
C SER A 558 2.78 18.60 -9.27
N ASN A 559 2.72 19.35 -8.18
CA ASN A 559 1.53 19.39 -7.31
C ASN A 559 0.25 19.82 -8.05
N GLU A 560 0.36 20.64 -9.10
CA GLU A 560 -0.78 21.13 -9.89
C GLU A 560 -1.14 20.19 -11.06
N TRP A 561 -0.56 18.98 -11.13
CA TRP A 561 -0.71 18.05 -12.25
C TRP A 561 -0.15 18.56 -13.60
N ASP A 562 0.84 19.46 -13.51
CA ASP A 562 1.56 20.04 -14.65
C ASP A 562 3.02 19.53 -14.74
N PHE A 563 3.69 19.82 -15.86
CA PHE A 563 5.10 19.46 -16.13
C PHE A 563 6.14 20.26 -15.34
#